data_AF-A0A2V9XDK5-F1
#
_entry.id   AF-A0A2V9XDK5-F1
#
_cell.length_a   1.000
_cell.length_b   1.000
_cell.length_c   1.000
_cell.angle_alpha   90.00
_cell.angle_beta   90.00
_cell.angle_gamma   90.00
#
_symmetry.space_group_name_H-M   'P 1'
#
loop_
_entity.id
_entity.type
_entity.pdbx_description
1 polymer ?
#
loop_
_entity_poly.entity_id
_entity_poly.type
_entity_poly.pdbx_seq_one_letter_code
_entity_poly.pdbx_strand_id
1 'polypeptide(L)'
;MSTSRGKCGSCSAEVNCRPRLTCRTRMDALPLDQPVTVYPMKAFPVIKDLVTDVSWNYRVNKKIPPFAPRPDTDWRIYQEDVDRVQVFRKCIECFLCQDVCHVLREHEQMEQFGGPRFFVRVAALEMHPLDSVSRTRMLKDELGIGLCNITKCCTEVCPEEIHITDNAIIPLKERVVDEFYDPLLMLVRKIRGAK
;
A
#
# COMPACT_ATOMS: atom_id res chain seq x y z
N MET A 1 2.29 8.85 19.70
CA MET A 1 0.89 8.81 20.18
C MET A 1 0.28 7.48 19.81
N SER A 2 0.24 6.52 20.75
CA SER A 2 -0.50 5.27 20.58
C SER A 2 -1.92 5.48 21.10
N THR A 3 -2.93 5.16 20.30
CA THR A 3 -4.33 5.19 20.72
C THR A 3 -4.86 3.75 20.81
N SER A 4 -5.41 3.38 21.96
CA SER A 4 -5.98 2.04 22.22
C SER A 4 -7.30 1.76 21.46
N ARG A 5 -7.53 2.44 20.33
CA ARG A 5 -8.73 2.30 19.49
C ARG A 5 -8.43 1.71 18.10
N GLY A 6 -7.23 1.20 17.89
CA GLY A 6 -6.84 0.54 16.63
C GLY A 6 -6.71 1.49 15.43
N LYS A 7 -6.49 2.80 15.67
CA LYS A 7 -6.41 3.81 14.61
C LYS A 7 -5.01 4.35 14.35
N CYS A 8 -4.04 4.07 15.23
CA CYS A 8 -2.66 4.53 15.08
C CYS A 8 -1.74 3.55 14.33
N GLY A 9 -2.16 2.28 14.16
CA GLY A 9 -1.36 1.26 13.47
C GLY A 9 -0.13 0.75 14.23
N SER A 10 0.14 1.20 15.46
CA SER A 10 1.38 0.85 16.19
C SER A 10 1.38 -0.53 16.86
N CYS A 11 0.23 -1.19 16.96
CA CYS A 11 0.03 -2.43 17.73
C CYS A 11 0.11 -3.70 16.84
N SER A 12 0.78 -3.61 15.69
CA SER A 12 0.90 -4.70 14.71
C SER A 12 1.84 -5.80 15.17
N ALA A 13 1.38 -7.05 15.13
CA ALA A 13 2.15 -8.24 15.49
C ALA A 13 1.55 -9.49 14.80
N GLU A 14 2.25 -10.61 14.82
CA GLU A 14 1.69 -11.91 14.45
C GLU A 14 1.09 -12.59 15.69
N VAL A 15 -0.23 -12.79 15.73
CA VAL A 15 -0.92 -13.53 16.80
C VAL A 15 -1.36 -14.89 16.27
N ASN A 16 -0.88 -15.97 16.87
CA ASN A 16 -1.03 -17.35 16.37
C ASN A 16 -0.63 -17.46 14.89
N CYS A 17 0.56 -16.93 14.56
CA CYS A 17 1.14 -16.89 13.21
C CYS A 17 0.31 -16.12 12.17
N ARG A 18 -0.64 -15.28 12.59
CA ARG A 18 -1.44 -14.44 11.69
C ARG A 18 -1.21 -12.96 11.99
N PRO A 19 -0.93 -12.12 10.97
CA PRO A 19 -0.78 -10.67 11.15
C PRO A 19 -2.08 -10.05 11.68
N ARG A 20 -2.02 -9.38 12.83
CA ARG A 20 -3.17 -8.74 13.47
C ARG A 20 -2.78 -7.45 14.20
N LEU A 21 -3.77 -6.61 14.43
CA LEU A 21 -3.67 -5.53 15.42
C LEU A 21 -3.97 -6.12 16.80
N THR A 22 -2.98 -6.18 17.69
CA THR A 22 -3.14 -6.73 19.04
C THR A 22 -4.22 -5.98 19.83
N CYS A 23 -4.28 -4.66 19.69
CA CYS A 23 -5.26 -3.80 20.35
C CYS A 23 -6.71 -3.94 19.84
N ARG A 24 -6.94 -4.63 18.71
CA ARG A 24 -8.28 -5.01 18.20
C ARG A 24 -8.55 -6.51 18.30
N THR A 25 -7.56 -7.30 18.70
CA THR A 25 -7.69 -8.75 18.80
C THR A 25 -8.29 -9.07 20.16
N ARG A 26 -9.55 -9.51 20.17
CA ARG A 26 -10.23 -9.92 21.41
C ARG A 26 -9.83 -11.34 21.78
N MET A 27 -9.66 -11.60 23.07
CA MET A 27 -9.28 -12.94 23.57
C MET A 27 -10.35 -14.00 23.30
N ASP A 28 -11.64 -13.62 23.34
CA ASP A 28 -12.77 -14.51 23.05
C ASP A 28 -12.90 -14.90 21.58
N ALA A 29 -12.26 -14.14 20.68
CA ALA A 29 -12.21 -14.44 19.25
C ALA A 29 -11.03 -15.35 18.86
N LEU A 30 -10.17 -15.73 19.81
CA LEU A 30 -9.03 -16.62 19.58
C LEU A 30 -9.38 -18.06 19.99
N PRO A 31 -8.80 -19.06 19.33
CA PRO A 31 -8.86 -20.44 19.79
C PRO A 31 -8.14 -20.55 21.14
N LEU A 32 -8.91 -20.74 22.22
CA LEU A 32 -8.41 -20.83 23.60
C LEU A 32 -8.12 -22.27 24.05
N ASP A 33 -8.30 -23.23 23.16
CA ASP A 33 -7.89 -24.63 23.32
C ASP A 33 -6.37 -24.81 23.23
N GLN A 34 -5.66 -23.80 22.73
CA GLN A 34 -4.20 -23.77 22.62
C GLN A 34 -3.61 -22.46 23.16
N PRO A 35 -2.31 -22.44 23.55
CA PRO A 35 -1.65 -21.22 23.98
C PRO A 35 -1.69 -20.12 22.91
N VAL A 36 -2.06 -18.91 23.32
CA VAL A 36 -1.97 -17.73 22.44
C VAL A 36 -0.51 -17.32 22.34
N THR A 37 0.03 -17.39 21.12
CA THR A 37 1.40 -16.96 20.81
C THR A 37 1.39 -15.60 20.13
N VAL A 38 2.34 -14.74 20.49
CA VAL A 38 2.50 -13.40 19.91
C VAL A 38 3.96 -13.23 19.48
N TYR A 39 4.17 -12.97 18.20
CA TYR A 39 5.47 -12.75 17.58
C TYR A 39 5.55 -11.36 16.96
N PRO A 40 6.75 -10.76 16.86
CA PRO A 40 6.94 -9.52 16.08
C PRO A 40 6.56 -9.74 14.60
N MET A 41 6.33 -8.65 13.87
CA MET A 41 6.16 -8.71 12.41
C MET A 41 7.42 -9.31 11.78
N LYS A 42 7.27 -10.37 10.99
CA LYS A 42 8.39 -11.12 10.42
C LYS A 42 9.03 -10.43 9.22
N ALA A 43 8.29 -9.58 8.50
CA ALA A 43 8.88 -8.88 7.37
C ALA A 43 9.93 -7.83 7.80
N PHE A 44 9.92 -7.35 9.04
CA PHE A 44 10.78 -6.26 9.49
C PHE A 44 11.83 -6.74 10.51
N PRO A 45 13.04 -6.15 10.53
CA PRO A 45 14.05 -6.49 11.53
C PRO A 45 13.55 -6.25 12.96
N VAL A 46 13.79 -7.18 13.86
CA VAL A 46 13.39 -7.05 15.27
C VAL A 46 14.40 -6.18 16.01
N ILE A 47 13.93 -5.13 16.69
CA ILE A 47 14.77 -4.30 17.58
C ILE A 47 14.84 -4.98 18.95
N LYS A 48 13.68 -5.25 19.56
CA LYS A 48 13.56 -5.91 20.86
C LYS A 48 12.12 -6.40 21.07
N ASP A 49 11.97 -7.62 21.59
CA ASP A 49 10.68 -8.24 21.90
C ASP A 49 9.72 -8.20 20.70
N LEU A 50 8.61 -7.45 20.79
CA LEU A 50 7.62 -7.28 19.72
C LEU A 50 7.86 -6.04 18.86
N VAL A 51 8.91 -5.25 19.15
CA VAL A 51 9.21 -4.00 18.45
C VAL A 51 10.07 -4.29 17.23
N THR A 52 9.56 -3.92 16.06
CA THR A 52 10.24 -4.07 14.77
C THR A 52 10.68 -2.72 14.20
N ASP A 53 11.79 -2.70 13.48
CA ASP A 53 12.27 -1.53 12.76
C ASP A 53 11.50 -1.31 11.46
N VAL A 54 10.69 -0.25 11.43
CA VAL A 54 9.93 0.20 10.25
C VAL A 54 10.58 1.43 9.60
N SER A 55 11.84 1.76 9.91
CA SER A 55 12.58 2.92 9.38
C SER A 55 12.60 2.96 7.85
N TRP A 56 12.65 1.79 7.19
CA TRP A 56 12.59 1.66 5.73
C TRP A 56 11.30 2.26 5.15
N ASN A 57 10.15 2.03 5.79
CA ASN A 57 8.88 2.57 5.32
C ASN A 57 8.89 4.10 5.24
N TYR A 58 9.49 4.77 6.24
CA TYR A 58 9.63 6.23 6.21
C TYR A 58 10.56 6.71 5.10
N ARG A 59 11.64 5.96 4.79
CA ARG A 59 12.54 6.28 3.68
C ARG A 59 11.83 6.17 2.34
N VAL A 60 11.05 5.12 2.11
CA VAL A 60 10.29 4.94 0.86
C VAL A 60 9.21 6.02 0.73
N ASN A 61 8.46 6.31 1.81
CA ASN A 61 7.40 7.33 1.77
C ASN A 61 7.93 8.73 1.40
N LYS A 62 9.14 9.09 1.86
CA LYS A 62 9.79 10.36 1.51
C LYS A 62 10.12 10.50 0.02
N LYS A 63 10.30 9.39 -0.70
CA LYS A 63 10.57 9.41 -2.14
C LYS A 63 9.32 9.73 -2.96
N ILE A 64 8.14 9.37 -2.46
CA ILE A 64 6.88 9.53 -3.21
C ILE A 64 6.56 11.02 -3.37
N PRO A 65 6.47 11.54 -4.61
CA PRO A 65 6.15 12.94 -4.84
C PRO A 65 4.80 13.29 -4.20
N PRO A 66 4.71 14.41 -3.46
CA PRO A 66 3.48 14.82 -2.82
C PRO A 66 2.41 15.17 -3.87
N PHE A 67 1.18 15.39 -3.38
CA PHE A 67 0.10 15.92 -4.21
C PHE A 67 0.49 17.29 -4.77
N ALA A 68 0.29 17.49 -6.07
CA ALA A 68 0.63 18.72 -6.78
C ALA A 68 -0.46 19.05 -7.81
N PRO A 69 -1.38 19.97 -7.48
CA PRO A 69 -2.42 20.41 -8.39
C PRO A 69 -1.86 21.33 -9.48
N ARG A 70 -2.62 21.53 -10.56
CA ARG A 70 -2.24 22.50 -11.59
C ARG A 70 -2.36 23.94 -11.04
N PRO A 71 -1.55 24.89 -11.55
CA PRO A 71 -1.82 26.31 -11.33
C PRO A 71 -3.28 26.62 -11.74
N ASP A 72 -4.00 27.37 -10.91
CA ASP A 72 -5.41 27.76 -11.12
C ASP A 72 -6.47 26.63 -11.04
N THR A 73 -6.17 25.56 -10.30
CA THR A 73 -7.15 24.48 -10.06
C THR A 73 -8.37 24.98 -9.27
N ASP A 74 -9.58 24.78 -9.81
CA ASP A 74 -10.83 24.91 -9.06
C ASP A 74 -10.95 23.76 -8.05
N TRP A 75 -11.07 24.07 -6.76
CA TRP A 75 -11.10 23.08 -5.67
C TRP A 75 -12.45 22.37 -5.52
N ARG A 76 -13.30 22.44 -6.53
CA ARG A 76 -14.57 21.72 -6.60
C ARG A 76 -14.32 20.29 -7.05
N ILE A 77 -14.72 19.34 -6.22
CA ILE A 77 -14.63 17.91 -6.50
C ILE A 77 -16.02 17.31 -6.30
N TYR A 78 -16.45 16.44 -7.21
CA TYR A 78 -17.69 15.70 -7.05
C TYR A 78 -17.57 14.65 -5.95
N GLN A 79 -18.67 14.37 -5.26
CA GLN A 79 -18.69 13.40 -4.16
C GLN A 79 -18.20 12.00 -4.61
N GLU A 80 -18.56 11.59 -5.82
CA GLU A 80 -18.15 10.30 -6.40
C GLU A 80 -16.63 10.13 -6.53
N ASP A 81 -15.91 11.21 -6.90
CA ASP A 81 -14.46 11.20 -7.01
C ASP A 81 -13.80 11.18 -5.62
N VAL A 82 -14.40 11.88 -4.66
CA VAL A 82 -13.96 11.87 -3.26
C VAL A 82 -14.11 10.48 -2.66
N ASP A 83 -15.25 9.82 -2.84
CA ASP A 83 -15.55 8.51 -2.27
C ASP A 83 -14.55 7.44 -2.74
N ARG A 84 -14.15 7.50 -4.02
CA ARG A 84 -13.11 6.63 -4.58
C ARG A 84 -11.77 6.77 -3.86
N VAL A 85 -11.30 8.00 -3.69
CA VAL A 85 -9.98 8.28 -3.09
C VAL A 85 -9.99 8.07 -1.57
N GLN A 86 -11.12 8.31 -0.91
CA GLN A 86 -11.26 8.15 0.53
C GLN A 86 -10.94 6.73 1.01
N VAL A 87 -11.26 5.71 0.22
CA VAL A 87 -10.97 4.30 0.57
C VAL A 87 -9.47 4.10 0.85
N PHE A 88 -8.59 4.66 0.02
CA PHE A 88 -7.14 4.55 0.21
C PHE A 88 -6.64 5.36 1.42
N ARG A 89 -7.31 6.47 1.73
CA ARG A 89 -6.97 7.34 2.87
C ARG A 89 -7.35 6.74 4.24
N LYS A 90 -8.13 5.66 4.27
CA LYS A 90 -8.39 4.89 5.51
C LYS A 90 -7.15 4.18 6.04
N CYS A 91 -6.06 4.11 5.26
CA CYS A 91 -4.88 3.36 5.64
C CYS A 91 -4.18 3.97 6.86
N ILE A 92 -4.10 3.21 7.95
CA ILE A 92 -3.50 3.61 9.24
C ILE A 92 -2.01 3.29 9.38
N GLU A 93 -1.33 2.93 8.28
CA GLU A 93 0.12 2.61 8.29
C GLU A 93 0.51 1.48 9.27
N CYS A 94 -0.36 0.49 9.46
CA CYS A 94 -0.08 -0.65 10.35
C CYS A 94 0.94 -1.66 9.78
N PHE A 95 1.24 -1.59 8.49
CA PHE A 95 2.19 -2.46 7.77
C PHE A 95 1.89 -3.98 7.77
N LEU A 96 0.74 -4.43 8.29
CA LEU A 96 0.33 -5.84 8.25
C LEU A 96 0.23 -6.40 6.81
N CYS A 97 -0.17 -5.55 5.87
CA CYS A 97 -0.22 -5.92 4.45
C CYS A 97 1.17 -6.20 3.86
N GLN A 98 2.22 -5.55 4.38
CA GLN A 98 3.61 -5.80 3.99
C GLN A 98 4.17 -7.02 4.72
N ASP A 99 3.78 -7.23 5.98
CA ASP A 99 4.17 -8.39 6.78
C ASP A 99 3.74 -9.72 6.16
N VAL A 100 2.51 -9.78 5.63
CA VAL A 100 2.00 -10.98 4.95
C VAL A 100 2.53 -11.16 3.52
N CYS A 101 3.17 -10.14 2.93
CA CYS A 101 3.52 -10.15 1.53
C CYS A 101 4.74 -11.04 1.26
N HIS A 102 4.55 -12.12 0.50
CA HIS A 102 5.62 -13.06 0.13
C HIS A 102 6.84 -12.37 -0.53
N VAL A 103 6.61 -11.35 -1.37
CA VAL A 103 7.69 -10.61 -2.04
C VAL A 103 8.60 -9.90 -1.04
N LEU A 104 8.03 -9.31 0.03
CA LEU A 104 8.81 -8.64 1.07
C LEU A 104 9.40 -9.63 2.07
N ARG A 105 8.64 -10.67 2.43
CA ARG A 105 8.99 -11.60 3.51
C ARG A 105 9.97 -12.70 3.09
N GLU A 106 9.89 -13.20 1.86
CA GLU A 106 10.65 -14.38 1.42
C GLU A 106 11.78 -14.03 0.46
N HIS A 107 11.62 -12.96 -0.35
CA HIS A 107 12.60 -12.58 -1.36
C HIS A 107 13.54 -11.44 -0.91
N GLU A 108 13.33 -10.87 0.28
CA GLU A 108 14.12 -9.75 0.84
C GLU A 108 14.27 -8.55 -0.11
N GLN A 109 13.34 -8.36 -1.04
CA GLN A 109 13.40 -7.35 -2.10
C GLN A 109 12.96 -5.95 -1.65
N MET A 110 13.20 -5.57 -0.39
CA MET A 110 12.80 -4.25 0.14
C MET A 110 13.38 -3.06 -0.63
N GLU A 111 14.52 -3.23 -1.29
CA GLU A 111 15.13 -2.17 -2.09
C GLU A 111 14.46 -2.00 -3.47
N GLN A 112 13.87 -3.06 -4.00
CA GLN A 112 13.30 -3.11 -5.36
C GLN A 112 11.77 -3.04 -5.36
N PHE A 113 11.14 -3.37 -4.23
CA PHE A 113 9.69 -3.46 -4.10
C PHE A 113 9.19 -2.57 -2.96
N GLY A 114 8.40 -1.54 -3.30
CA GLY A 114 7.79 -0.67 -2.30
C GLY A 114 6.74 -1.40 -1.45
N GLY A 115 6.00 -2.32 -2.05
CA GLY A 115 5.00 -3.10 -1.33
C GLY A 115 3.62 -2.44 -1.19
N PRO A 116 2.65 -3.22 -0.69
CA PRO A 116 1.22 -2.90 -0.80
C PRO A 116 0.83 -1.57 -0.14
N ARG A 117 1.47 -1.21 1.00
CA ARG A 117 1.19 0.06 1.67
C ARG A 117 1.51 1.27 0.80
N PHE A 118 2.62 1.24 0.05
CA PHE A 118 2.98 2.37 -0.80
C PHE A 118 2.18 2.37 -2.10
N PHE A 119 1.76 1.21 -2.61
CA PHE A 119 0.81 1.19 -3.73
C PHE A 119 -0.54 1.81 -3.35
N VAL A 120 -1.05 1.59 -2.14
CA VAL A 120 -2.26 2.32 -1.65
C VAL A 120 -2.02 3.83 -1.62
N ARG A 121 -0.84 4.27 -1.15
CA ARG A 121 -0.48 5.70 -1.10
C ARG A 121 -0.41 6.33 -2.48
N VAL A 122 0.22 5.64 -3.43
CA VAL A 122 0.36 6.11 -4.81
C VAL A 122 -0.98 6.07 -5.52
N ALA A 123 -1.81 5.03 -5.33
CA ALA A 123 -3.17 4.99 -5.86
C ALA A 123 -4.01 6.18 -5.38
N ALA A 124 -3.90 6.56 -4.10
CA ALA A 124 -4.57 7.74 -3.56
C ALA A 124 -4.15 9.06 -4.23
N LEU A 125 -2.96 9.13 -4.82
CA LEU A 125 -2.46 10.31 -5.55
C LEU A 125 -2.82 10.24 -7.03
N GLU A 126 -2.50 9.11 -7.68
CA GLU A 126 -2.75 8.87 -9.10
C GLU A 126 -4.25 8.92 -9.46
N MET A 127 -5.11 8.53 -8.53
CA MET A 127 -6.57 8.57 -8.72
C MET A 127 -7.20 9.87 -8.20
N HIS A 128 -6.40 10.80 -7.68
CA HIS A 128 -6.93 12.06 -7.17
C HIS A 128 -7.30 12.98 -8.35
N PRO A 129 -8.56 13.47 -8.44
CA PRO A 129 -9.05 14.21 -9.61
C PRO A 129 -8.30 15.52 -9.86
N LEU A 130 -7.78 16.14 -8.80
CA LEU A 130 -7.03 17.39 -8.87
C LEU A 130 -5.51 17.22 -9.01
N ASP A 131 -4.98 16.00 -8.94
CA ASP A 131 -3.52 15.81 -9.00
C ASP A 131 -3.03 15.82 -10.45
N SER A 132 -1.91 16.50 -10.69
CA SER A 132 -1.37 16.67 -12.04
C SER A 132 -0.11 15.87 -12.31
N VAL A 133 0.48 15.28 -11.27
CA VAL A 133 1.73 14.51 -11.35
C VAL A 133 1.42 13.05 -11.63
N SER A 134 2.11 12.47 -12.61
CA SER A 134 2.13 11.02 -12.83
C SER A 134 3.32 10.38 -12.12
N ARG A 135 3.05 9.26 -11.42
CA ARG A 135 4.02 8.44 -10.68
C ARG A 135 4.18 7.05 -11.29
N THR A 136 3.62 6.80 -12.47
CA THR A 136 3.70 5.52 -13.19
C THR A 136 5.15 5.09 -13.45
N ARG A 137 6.03 6.03 -13.82
CA ARG A 137 7.47 5.75 -13.99
C ARG A 137 8.13 5.31 -12.68
N MET A 138 7.86 6.00 -11.58
CA MET A 138 8.34 5.61 -10.25
C MET A 138 7.79 4.23 -9.83
N LEU A 139 6.52 3.95 -10.13
CA LEU A 139 5.93 2.63 -9.86
C LEU A 139 6.67 1.51 -10.60
N LYS A 140 7.08 1.77 -11.84
CA LYS A 140 7.83 0.82 -12.66
C LYS A 140 9.28 0.66 -12.20
N ASP A 141 10.00 1.77 -12.11
CA ASP A 141 11.47 1.77 -12.02
C ASP A 141 11.97 1.73 -10.56
N GLU A 142 11.23 2.30 -9.60
CA GLU A 142 11.67 2.43 -8.20
C GLU A 142 10.88 1.59 -7.21
N LEU A 143 9.56 1.46 -7.38
CA LEU A 143 8.69 0.72 -6.46
C LEU A 143 8.40 -0.72 -6.91
N GLY A 144 8.86 -1.09 -8.10
CA GLY A 144 8.80 -2.45 -8.62
C GLY A 144 7.41 -3.05 -8.68
N ILE A 145 6.39 -2.28 -9.09
CA ILE A 145 4.99 -2.75 -9.11
C ILE A 145 4.82 -4.09 -9.87
N GLY A 146 5.66 -4.34 -10.86
CA GLY A 146 5.70 -5.59 -11.64
C GLY A 146 5.96 -6.84 -10.80
N LEU A 147 6.67 -6.71 -9.66
CA LEU A 147 7.02 -7.82 -8.77
C LEU A 147 5.82 -8.36 -7.97
N CYS A 148 4.70 -7.63 -7.93
CA CYS A 148 3.52 -8.10 -7.21
C CYS A 148 2.85 -9.27 -7.94
N ASN A 149 2.72 -10.43 -7.31
CA ASN A 149 2.06 -11.61 -7.90
C ASN A 149 0.54 -11.66 -7.71
N ILE A 150 -0.10 -10.60 -7.21
CA ILE A 150 -1.57 -10.47 -7.09
C ILE A 150 -2.18 -11.64 -6.28
N THR A 151 -1.49 -12.13 -5.25
CA THR A 151 -1.97 -13.24 -4.39
C THR A 151 -3.07 -12.84 -3.41
N LYS A 152 -3.49 -11.57 -3.38
CA LYS A 152 -4.52 -11.00 -2.50
C LYS A 152 -4.30 -11.09 -0.98
N CYS A 153 -3.21 -11.72 -0.50
CA CYS A 153 -2.84 -11.81 0.91
C CYS A 153 -2.91 -10.45 1.66
N CYS A 154 -2.44 -9.37 1.02
CA CYS A 154 -2.46 -8.02 1.57
C CYS A 154 -3.86 -7.46 1.83
N THR A 155 -4.86 -7.87 1.06
CA THR A 155 -6.26 -7.46 1.20
C THR A 155 -6.91 -8.18 2.39
N GLU A 156 -6.64 -9.47 2.55
CA GLU A 156 -7.23 -10.31 3.60
C GLU A 156 -6.83 -9.87 5.02
N VAL A 157 -5.61 -9.36 5.20
CA VAL A 157 -5.11 -8.94 6.52
C VAL A 157 -5.41 -7.48 6.86
N CYS A 158 -5.99 -6.70 5.93
CA CYS A 158 -6.17 -5.26 6.15
C CYS A 158 -7.24 -4.98 7.22
N PRO A 159 -6.89 -4.38 8.38
CA PRO A 159 -7.85 -4.15 9.46
C PRO A 159 -8.83 -3.00 9.18
N GLU A 160 -8.61 -2.26 8.09
CA GLU A 160 -9.48 -1.17 7.63
C GLU A 160 -10.20 -1.56 6.32
N GLU A 161 -10.17 -2.85 5.97
CA GLU A 161 -10.95 -3.45 4.87
C GLU A 161 -10.73 -2.75 3.52
N ILE A 162 -9.49 -2.30 3.29
CA ILE A 162 -9.09 -1.74 2.00
C ILE A 162 -8.90 -2.92 1.05
N HIS A 163 -9.63 -2.93 -0.07
CA HIS A 163 -9.41 -3.87 -1.18
C HIS A 163 -8.13 -3.49 -1.94
N ILE A 164 -6.96 -3.67 -1.30
CA ILE A 164 -5.66 -3.18 -1.78
C ILE A 164 -5.36 -3.73 -3.17
N THR A 165 -5.57 -5.02 -3.38
CA THR A 165 -5.23 -5.65 -4.65
C THR A 165 -6.12 -5.15 -5.78
N ASP A 166 -7.43 -5.17 -5.56
CA ASP A 166 -8.43 -4.87 -6.59
C ASP A 166 -8.55 -3.37 -6.88
N ASN A 167 -8.51 -2.52 -5.84
CA ASN A 167 -8.71 -1.08 -6.01
C ASN A 167 -7.41 -0.30 -6.20
N ALA A 168 -6.26 -0.76 -5.69
CA ALA A 168 -4.99 -0.05 -5.81
C ALA A 168 -4.03 -0.73 -6.79
N ILE A 169 -3.64 -1.99 -6.52
CA ILE A 169 -2.53 -2.62 -7.24
C ILE A 169 -2.89 -2.90 -8.70
N ILE A 170 -4.05 -3.49 -8.97
CA ILE A 170 -4.47 -3.83 -10.35
C ILE A 170 -4.58 -2.57 -11.21
N PRO A 171 -5.32 -1.51 -10.82
CA PRO A 171 -5.41 -0.30 -11.63
C PRO A 171 -4.07 0.42 -11.82
N LEU A 172 -3.19 0.39 -10.82
CA LEU A 172 -1.84 0.95 -10.97
C LEU A 172 -0.99 0.13 -11.96
N LYS A 173 -1.12 -1.20 -11.96
CA LYS A 173 -0.46 -2.06 -12.94
C LYS A 173 -0.97 -1.79 -14.34
N GLU A 174 -2.28 -1.70 -14.53
CA GLU A 174 -2.90 -1.37 -15.82
C GLU A 174 -2.34 -0.05 -16.37
N ARG A 175 -2.31 1.01 -15.55
CA ARG A 175 -1.72 2.31 -15.96
C ARG A 175 -0.25 2.20 -16.39
N VAL A 176 0.55 1.41 -15.66
CA VAL A 176 1.96 1.18 -16.01
C VAL A 176 2.08 0.39 -17.32
N VAL A 177 1.21 -0.60 -17.55
CA VAL A 177 1.15 -1.36 -18.81
C VAL A 177 0.76 -0.44 -19.97
N ASP A 178 -0.30 0.34 -19.83
CA ASP A 178 -0.78 1.27 -20.86
C ASP A 178 0.26 2.33 -21.23
N GLU A 179 1.07 2.77 -20.27
CA GLU A 179 2.07 3.80 -20.51
C GLU A 179 3.36 3.28 -21.14
N PHE A 180 3.81 2.07 -20.77
CA PHE A 180 5.15 1.59 -21.12
C PHE A 180 5.20 0.33 -21.98
N TYR A 181 4.10 -0.43 -22.08
CA TYR A 181 4.09 -1.76 -22.70
C TYR A 181 3.02 -1.95 -23.77
N ASP A 182 2.03 -1.05 -23.92
CA ASP A 182 1.02 -1.13 -24.99
C ASP A 182 1.56 -0.57 -26.33
N PRO A 183 1.85 -1.43 -27.33
CA PRO A 183 2.40 -1.00 -28.61
C PRO A 183 1.39 -0.21 -29.46
N LEU A 184 0.08 -0.45 -29.31
CA LEU A 184 -0.96 0.27 -30.02
C LEU A 184 -1.10 1.68 -29.48
N LEU A 185 -1.15 1.85 -28.16
CA LEU A 185 -1.16 3.18 -27.54
C LEU A 185 0.13 3.95 -27.82
N MET A 186 1.29 3.29 -27.79
CA MET A 186 2.56 3.90 -28.19
C MET A 186 2.55 4.35 -29.65
N LEU A 187 2.03 3.52 -30.56
CA LEU A 187 1.89 3.86 -31.98
C LEU A 187 0.90 5.02 -32.18
N VAL A 188 -0.25 5.00 -31.50
CA VAL A 188 -1.24 6.09 -31.55
C VAL A 188 -0.64 7.39 -31.00
N ARG A 189 0.10 7.35 -29.89
CA ARG A 189 0.79 8.53 -29.35
C ARG A 189 1.87 9.03 -30.31
N LYS A 190 2.61 8.14 -30.97
CA LYS A 190 3.62 8.51 -31.98
C LYS A 190 2.99 9.13 -33.23
N ILE A 191 1.82 8.66 -33.64
CA ILE A 191 1.06 9.20 -34.79
C ILE A 191 0.35 10.51 -34.42
N ARG A 192 -0.19 10.63 -33.20
CA ARG A 192 -0.89 11.84 -32.71
C ARG A 192 0.05 12.91 -32.12
N GLY A 193 1.31 12.57 -31.86
CA GLY A 193 2.30 13.37 -31.13
C GLY A 193 3.46 13.90 -31.99
N ALA A 194 3.21 14.27 -33.24
CA ALA A 194 4.00 15.28 -33.94
C ALA A 194 3.30 16.64 -33.79
N LYS A 195 3.35 17.21 -32.58
CA LYS A 195 3.17 18.63 -32.28
C LYS A 195 3.76 18.91 -30.90
#